data_AF-A0A6B2DZ02-F1
#
_entry.id   AF-A0A6B2DZ02-F1
#
_cell.length_a   1.000
_cell.length_b   1.000
_cell.length_c   1.000
_cell.angle_alpha   90.00
_cell.angle_beta   90.00
_cell.angle_gamma   90.00
#
_symmetry.space_group_name_H-M   'P 1'
#
loop_
_entity.id
_entity.type
_entity.pdbx_description
1 polymer ?
#
loop_
_entity_poly.entity_id
_entity_poly.type
_entity_poly.pdbx_seq_one_letter_code
_entity_poly.pdbx_strand_id
1 'polypeptide(L)'
;DGSLAALDVQCALVTAVKARVPELFVNARTDTHWAGDRSIAEAERRVRAYGEAGADGVFVPGLAEPADVERIVAAGLPLNLLFLPGKVTVAGLAELGVARISLGSLPYRMALAAAAETARAVREGRDLPLSPPSYADVVALLP
;
A
#
# COMPACT_ATOMS: atom_id res chain seq x y z
N ASP A 1 2.06 -0.41 20.38
CA ASP A 1 3.51 -0.42 20.68
C ASP A 1 4.37 -0.46 19.42
N GLY A 2 3.80 -0.74 18.24
CA GLY A 2 4.55 -0.81 16.98
C GLY A 2 5.16 -2.19 16.72
N SER A 3 4.85 -3.18 17.57
CA SER A 3 5.31 -4.55 17.38
C SER A 3 4.45 -5.29 16.35
N LEU A 4 5.05 -6.31 15.72
CA LEU A 4 4.32 -7.22 14.84
C LEU A 4 3.68 -8.31 15.69
N ALA A 5 2.40 -8.59 15.43
CA ALA A 5 1.73 -9.74 16.04
C ALA A 5 2.47 -11.05 15.68
N ALA A 6 2.33 -12.03 16.59
CA ALA A 6 2.84 -13.38 16.39
C ALA A 6 2.30 -13.97 15.08
N LEU A 7 3.18 -14.65 14.33
CA LEU A 7 2.86 -15.11 12.98
C LEU A 7 1.74 -16.14 12.96
N ASP A 8 1.75 -17.07 13.90
CA ASP A 8 0.73 -18.10 14.08
C ASP A 8 -0.67 -17.50 14.29
N VAL A 9 -0.78 -16.44 15.10
CA VAL A 9 -2.04 -15.71 15.29
C VAL A 9 -2.54 -15.11 13.98
N GLN A 10 -1.66 -14.50 13.18
CA GLN A 10 -2.03 -13.91 11.90
C GLN A 10 -2.44 -14.98 10.87
N CYS A 11 -1.71 -16.09 10.80
CA CYS A 11 -2.07 -17.22 9.94
C CYS A 11 -3.44 -17.82 10.33
N ALA A 12 -3.71 -17.98 11.63
CA ALA A 12 -5.00 -18.48 12.10
C ALA A 12 -6.16 -17.57 11.66
N LEU A 13 -5.98 -16.25 11.66
CA LEU A 13 -6.97 -15.30 11.16
C LEU A 13 -7.21 -15.43 9.66
N VAL A 14 -6.13 -15.53 8.86
CA VAL A 14 -6.23 -15.75 7.41
C VAL A 14 -7.01 -17.03 7.11
N THR A 15 -6.64 -18.14 7.75
CA THR A 15 -7.33 -19.43 7.59
C THR A 15 -8.80 -19.35 8.00
N ALA A 16 -9.12 -18.70 9.12
CA ALA A 16 -10.50 -18.53 9.57
C ALA A 16 -11.35 -17.72 8.58
N VAL A 17 -10.80 -16.65 8.00
CA VAL A 17 -11.47 -15.84 6.98
C VAL A 17 -11.72 -16.66 5.72
N LYS A 18 -10.69 -17.35 5.20
CA LYS A 18 -10.82 -18.18 3.98
C LYS A 18 -11.77 -19.35 4.17
N ALA A 19 -11.82 -19.95 5.36
CA ALA A 19 -12.78 -21.00 5.68
C ALA A 19 -14.23 -20.50 5.70
N ARG A 20 -14.48 -19.25 6.11
CA ARG A 20 -15.82 -18.67 6.20
C ARG A 20 -16.30 -18.03 4.89
N VAL A 21 -15.39 -17.41 4.15
CA VAL A 21 -15.68 -16.65 2.92
C VAL A 21 -14.62 -16.97 1.86
N PRO A 22 -14.68 -18.16 1.22
CA PRO A 22 -13.60 -18.64 0.34
C PRO A 22 -13.36 -17.75 -0.88
N GLU A 23 -14.41 -17.09 -1.38
CA GLU A 23 -14.37 -16.17 -2.52
C GLU A 23 -13.78 -14.79 -2.18
N LEU A 24 -13.63 -14.46 -0.88
CA LEU A 24 -13.02 -13.20 -0.49
C LEU A 24 -11.53 -13.23 -0.80
N PHE A 25 -11.05 -12.25 -1.57
CA PHE A 25 -9.64 -12.03 -1.78
C PHE A 25 -8.99 -11.50 -0.49
N VAL A 26 -8.14 -12.31 0.12
CA VAL A 26 -7.36 -11.95 1.32
C VAL A 26 -5.97 -11.46 0.91
N ASN A 27 -5.77 -10.15 1.02
CA ASN A 27 -4.47 -9.51 0.82
C ASN A 27 -3.74 -9.37 2.17
N ALA A 28 -2.94 -10.38 2.54
CA ALA A 28 -2.32 -10.44 3.86
C ALA A 28 -1.17 -9.43 3.98
N ARG A 29 -1.32 -8.45 4.88
CA ARG A 29 -0.35 -7.38 5.11
C ARG A 29 0.70 -7.78 6.15
N THR A 30 1.95 -7.43 5.91
CA THR A 30 3.02 -7.48 6.91
C THR A 30 3.78 -6.17 6.97
N ASP A 31 3.93 -5.60 8.16
CA ASP A 31 4.56 -4.31 8.38
C ASP A 31 6.07 -4.42 8.67
N THR A 32 6.74 -5.51 8.27
CA THR A 32 8.20 -5.70 8.46
C THR A 32 9.02 -4.53 7.94
N HIS A 33 8.63 -3.92 6.82
CA HIS A 33 9.32 -2.78 6.21
C HIS A 33 8.68 -1.41 6.51
N TRP A 34 7.57 -1.41 7.27
CA TRP A 34 6.83 -0.22 7.64
C TRP A 34 7.06 0.19 9.09
N ALA A 35 6.87 -0.75 10.02
CA ALA A 35 7.06 -0.57 11.46
C ALA A 35 8.11 -1.51 12.06
N GLY A 36 8.45 -2.60 11.37
CA GLY A 36 9.47 -3.56 11.80
C GLY A 36 10.91 -3.10 11.53
N ASP A 37 11.83 -4.06 11.68
CA ASP A 37 13.28 -3.89 11.53
C ASP A 37 13.77 -3.89 10.08
N ARG A 38 12.85 -3.95 9.10
CA ARG A 38 13.15 -4.07 7.65
C ARG A 38 13.90 -5.35 7.30
N SER A 39 13.69 -6.43 8.06
CA SER A 39 14.23 -7.75 7.74
C SER A 39 13.50 -8.38 6.53
N ILE A 40 14.22 -8.52 5.42
CA ILE A 40 13.74 -9.24 4.24
C ILE A 40 13.46 -10.73 4.55
N ALA A 41 14.31 -11.36 5.37
CA ALA A 41 14.14 -12.76 5.75
C ALA A 41 12.83 -12.99 6.54
N GLU A 42 12.49 -12.07 7.45
CA GLU A 42 11.22 -12.14 8.18
C GLU A 42 10.03 -11.82 7.27
N ALA A 43 10.17 -10.90 6.31
CA ALA A 43 9.13 -10.64 5.32
C ALA A 43 8.84 -11.90 4.46
N GLU A 44 9.86 -12.56 3.93
CA GLU A 44 9.74 -13.81 3.18
C GLU A 44 9.10 -14.92 4.03
N ARG A 45 9.53 -15.04 5.30
CA ARG A 45 8.96 -16.02 6.23
C ARG A 45 7.46 -15.82 6.42
N ARG A 46 7.02 -14.57 6.63
CA ARG A 46 5.60 -14.24 6.79
C ARG A 46 4.80 -14.42 5.50
N VAL A 47 5.35 -13.98 4.36
CA VAL A 47 4.70 -14.12 3.04
C VAL A 47 4.43 -15.59 2.73
N ARG A 48 5.41 -16.48 2.93
CA ARG A 48 5.22 -17.92 2.73
C ARG A 48 4.14 -18.49 3.68
N ALA A 49 4.23 -18.18 4.97
CA ALA A 49 3.26 -18.65 5.95
C ALA A 49 1.83 -18.14 5.70
N TYR A 50 1.67 -16.92 5.15
CA TYR A 50 0.37 -16.41 4.75
C TYR A 50 -0.19 -17.15 3.53
N GLY A 51 0.65 -17.52 2.57
CA GLY A 51 0.26 -18.39 1.45
C GLY A 51 -0.22 -19.76 1.92
N GLU A 52 0.54 -20.39 2.81
CA GLU A 52 0.16 -21.67 3.43
C GLU A 52 -1.16 -21.56 4.22
N ALA A 53 -1.42 -20.41 4.83
CA ALA A 53 -2.67 -20.15 5.55
C ALA A 53 -3.88 -19.87 4.62
N GLY A 54 -3.64 -19.67 3.31
CA GLY A 54 -4.67 -19.48 2.28
C GLY A 54 -4.82 -18.05 1.75
N ALA A 55 -3.88 -17.14 2.03
CA ALA A 55 -3.92 -15.78 1.47
C ALA A 55 -3.80 -15.80 -0.07
N ASP A 56 -4.61 -14.98 -0.75
CA ASP A 56 -4.62 -14.88 -2.21
C ASP A 56 -3.58 -13.89 -2.74
N GLY A 57 -3.08 -13.01 -1.88
CA GLY A 57 -2.02 -12.06 -2.16
C GLY A 57 -1.40 -11.50 -0.89
N VAL A 58 -0.31 -10.76 -1.04
CA VAL A 58 0.43 -10.19 0.10
C VAL A 58 0.72 -8.72 -0.08
N PHE A 59 0.80 -7.98 1.02
CA PHE A 59 1.13 -6.56 1.03
C PHE A 59 2.31 -6.27 1.97
N VAL A 60 3.43 -5.80 1.42
CA VAL A 60 4.64 -5.43 2.17
C VAL A 60 4.93 -3.92 2.04
N PRO A 61 4.17 -3.04 2.73
CA PRO A 61 4.40 -1.61 2.66
C PRO A 61 5.81 -1.22 3.12
N GLY A 62 6.43 -0.26 2.43
CA GLY A 62 7.76 0.25 2.77
C GLY A 62 8.92 -0.47 2.09
N LEU A 63 8.67 -1.63 1.47
CA LEU A 63 9.64 -2.33 0.62
C LEU A 63 9.83 -1.58 -0.71
N ALA A 64 11.09 -1.32 -1.08
CA ALA A 64 11.42 -0.51 -2.26
C ALA A 64 12.75 -0.90 -2.94
N GLU A 65 13.63 -1.63 -2.26
CA GLU A 65 14.90 -2.10 -2.84
C GLU A 65 14.59 -3.17 -3.90
N PRO A 66 14.99 -2.99 -5.18
CA PRO A 66 14.62 -3.89 -6.27
C PRO A 66 14.93 -5.37 -5.99
N ALA A 67 16.13 -5.67 -5.48
CA ALA A 67 16.52 -7.05 -5.17
C ALA A 67 15.62 -7.69 -4.10
N ASP A 68 15.18 -6.93 -3.11
CA ASP A 68 14.27 -7.41 -2.06
C ASP A 68 12.84 -7.55 -2.59
N VAL A 69 12.40 -6.68 -3.50
CA VAL A 69 11.11 -6.80 -4.18
C VAL A 69 11.06 -8.10 -4.99
N GLU A 70 12.08 -8.37 -5.80
CA GLU A 70 12.18 -9.60 -6.60
C GLU A 70 12.13 -10.86 -5.73
N ARG A 71 12.80 -10.84 -4.57
CA ARG A 71 12.76 -11.93 -3.60
C ARG A 71 11.35 -12.22 -3.08
N ILE A 72 10.57 -11.18 -2.78
CA ILE A 72 9.18 -11.36 -2.35
C ILE A 72 8.29 -11.81 -3.51
N VAL A 73 8.49 -11.28 -4.71
CA VAL A 73 7.75 -11.74 -5.91
C VAL A 73 8.02 -13.22 -6.17
N ALA A 74 9.27 -13.67 -6.02
CA ALA A 74 9.65 -15.08 -6.17
C ALA A 74 9.02 -16.01 -5.11
N ALA A 75 8.45 -15.48 -4.02
CA ALA A 75 7.71 -16.28 -3.03
C ALA A 75 6.37 -16.81 -3.57
N GLY A 76 5.92 -16.36 -4.74
CA GLY A 76 4.84 -17.00 -5.52
C GLY A 76 3.42 -16.47 -5.29
N LEU A 77 3.22 -15.50 -4.40
CA LEU A 77 1.94 -14.82 -4.22
C LEU A 77 1.92 -13.46 -4.93
N PRO A 78 0.78 -13.02 -5.50
CA PRO A 78 0.61 -11.67 -6.02
C PRO A 78 1.01 -10.61 -4.98
N LEU A 79 2.09 -9.88 -5.26
CA LEU A 79 2.60 -8.84 -4.39
C LEU A 79 1.88 -7.51 -4.64
N ASN A 80 1.30 -6.95 -3.58
CA ASN A 80 0.88 -5.57 -3.47
C ASN A 80 1.99 -4.72 -2.84
N LEU A 81 2.34 -3.58 -3.42
CA LEU A 81 3.20 -2.57 -2.80
C LEU A 81 2.50 -1.22 -2.68
N LEU A 82 2.95 -0.42 -1.72
CA LEU A 82 2.54 0.96 -1.57
C LEU A 82 3.44 1.83 -2.44
N PHE A 83 2.86 2.68 -3.29
CA PHE A 83 3.62 3.67 -4.03
C PHE A 83 4.28 4.67 -3.08
N LEU A 84 5.60 4.84 -3.22
CA LEU A 84 6.41 5.76 -2.41
C LEU A 84 7.03 6.83 -3.31
N PRO A 85 6.48 8.06 -3.31
CA PRO A 85 7.02 9.16 -4.12
C PRO A 85 8.52 9.35 -3.92
N GLY A 86 9.27 9.45 -5.02
CA GLY A 86 10.72 9.63 -5.02
C GLY A 86 11.55 8.38 -4.70
N LYS A 87 10.92 7.23 -4.42
CA LYS A 87 11.63 5.96 -4.17
C LYS A 87 11.35 4.89 -5.22
N VAL A 88 10.13 4.85 -5.75
CA VAL A 88 9.70 3.84 -6.72
C VAL A 88 8.85 4.48 -7.82
N THR A 89 8.79 3.85 -8.99
CA THR A 89 7.90 4.22 -10.09
C THR A 89 6.90 3.10 -10.36
N VAL A 90 5.73 3.41 -10.91
CA VAL A 90 4.73 2.39 -11.25
C VAL A 90 5.30 1.40 -12.29
N ALA A 91 5.97 1.92 -13.32
CA ALA A 91 6.64 1.10 -14.33
C ALA A 91 7.73 0.21 -13.72
N GLY A 92 8.62 0.77 -12.89
CA GLY A 92 9.69 -0.01 -12.27
C GLY A 92 9.16 -1.11 -11.35
N LEU A 93 8.11 -0.84 -10.57
CA LEU A 93 7.47 -1.89 -9.77
C LEU A 93 6.82 -2.98 -10.64
N ALA A 94 6.17 -2.60 -11.75
CA ALA A 94 5.57 -3.55 -12.67
C ALA A 94 6.63 -4.44 -13.36
N GLU A 95 7.76 -3.86 -13.76
CA GLU A 95 8.91 -4.60 -14.34
C GLU A 95 9.48 -5.63 -13.36
N LEU A 96 9.49 -5.33 -12.06
CA LEU A 96 9.92 -6.26 -11.01
C LEU A 96 8.87 -7.36 -10.69
N GLY A 97 7.71 -7.37 -11.36
CA GLY A 97 6.66 -8.37 -11.17
C GLY A 97 5.67 -8.08 -10.05
N VAL A 98 5.60 -6.84 -9.56
CA VAL A 98 4.58 -6.42 -8.58
C VAL A 98 3.19 -6.47 -9.24
N ALA A 99 2.29 -7.28 -8.67
CA ALA A 99 0.95 -7.52 -9.21
C ALA A 99 -0.05 -6.40 -8.90
N ARG A 100 0.15 -5.65 -7.80
CA ARG A 100 -0.74 -4.55 -7.39
C ARG A 100 0.05 -3.39 -6.81
N ILE A 101 -0.31 -2.17 -7.20
CA ILE A 101 0.28 -0.95 -6.65
C ILE A 101 -0.83 -0.14 -6.01
N SER A 102 -0.75 0.06 -4.71
CA SER A 102 -1.70 0.84 -3.91
C SER A 102 -1.15 2.23 -3.63
N LEU A 103 -2.02 3.23 -3.52
CA LEU A 103 -1.61 4.63 -3.23
C LEU A 103 -1.81 5.01 -1.76
N GLY A 104 -2.45 4.15 -0.97
CA GLY A 104 -2.80 4.43 0.43
C GLY A 104 -3.46 5.80 0.58
N SER A 105 -3.01 6.58 1.56
CA SER A 105 -3.52 7.93 1.81
C SER A 105 -2.93 9.02 0.90
N LEU A 106 -2.06 8.68 -0.07
CA LEU A 106 -1.37 9.70 -0.87
C LEU A 106 -2.33 10.68 -1.56
N PRO A 107 -3.37 10.26 -2.31
CA PRO A 107 -4.24 11.22 -3.00
C PRO A 107 -4.94 12.16 -2.02
N TYR A 108 -5.39 11.64 -0.88
CA TYR A 108 -6.02 12.44 0.17
C TYR A 108 -5.05 13.45 0.79
N ARG A 109 -3.81 13.04 1.10
CA ARG A 109 -2.78 13.95 1.63
C ARG A 109 -2.41 15.05 0.62
N MET A 110 -2.40 14.73 -0.68
CA MET A 110 -2.18 15.73 -1.73
C MET A 110 -3.35 16.72 -1.81
N ALA A 111 -4.59 16.25 -1.73
CA ALA A 111 -5.77 17.12 -1.68
C ALA A 111 -5.76 18.04 -0.45
N LEU A 112 -5.42 17.48 0.72
CA LEU A 112 -5.29 18.25 1.97
C LEU A 112 -4.18 19.30 1.88
N ALA A 113 -3.02 18.95 1.30
CA ALA A 113 -1.92 19.90 1.10
C ALA A 113 -2.34 21.06 0.19
N ALA A 114 -3.02 20.77 -0.93
CA ALA A 114 -3.53 21.78 -1.84
C ALA A 114 -4.58 22.69 -1.17
N ALA A 115 -5.53 22.11 -0.44
CA ALA A 115 -6.55 22.87 0.29
C ALA A 115 -5.93 23.80 1.35
N ALA A 116 -4.96 23.27 2.11
CA ALA A 116 -4.24 24.06 3.10
C ALA A 116 -3.45 25.21 2.45
N GLU A 117 -2.75 24.96 1.35
CA GLU A 117 -2.00 26.00 0.65
C GLU A 117 -2.89 27.08 0.05
N THR A 118 -4.03 26.70 -0.57
CA THR A 118 -5.04 27.65 -1.04
C THR A 118 -5.53 28.56 0.10
N ALA A 119 -5.84 28.01 1.28
CA ALA A 119 -6.26 28.79 2.43
C ALA A 119 -5.16 29.75 2.93
N ARG A 120 -3.88 29.35 2.86
CA ARG A 120 -2.75 30.23 3.19
C ARG A 120 -2.59 31.36 2.16
N ALA A 121 -2.64 31.03 0.87
CA ALA A 121 -2.52 32.01 -0.21
C ALA A 121 -3.58 33.11 -0.12
N VAL A 122 -4.85 32.74 0.11
CA VAL A 122 -5.95 33.70 0.31
C VAL A 122 -5.70 34.61 1.51
N ARG A 123 -5.27 34.05 2.65
CA ARG A 123 -4.97 34.84 3.86
C ARG A 123 -3.83 35.84 3.61
N GLU A 124 -2.85 35.46 2.80
CA GLU A 124 -1.63 36.24 2.54
C GLU A 124 -1.75 37.15 1.30
N GLY A 125 -2.87 37.14 0.59
CA GLY A 125 -3.05 37.92 -0.65
C GLY A 125 -2.17 37.45 -1.81
N ARG A 126 -1.77 36.17 -1.82
CA ARG A 126 -0.98 35.54 -2.90
C ARG A 126 -1.86 34.89 -3.96
N ASP A 127 -1.27 34.64 -5.11
CA ASP A 127 -1.89 33.82 -6.16
C ASP A 127 -2.16 32.40 -5.69
N LEU A 128 -3.24 31.80 -6.20
CA LEU A 128 -3.65 30.44 -5.86
C LEU A 128 -2.72 29.40 -6.53
N PRO A 129 -2.40 28.29 -5.84
CA PRO A 129 -1.53 27.26 -6.39
C PRO A 129 -2.20 26.42 -7.49
N LEU A 130 -3.53 26.40 -7.53
CA LEU A 130 -4.35 25.67 -8.50
C LEU A 130 -5.58 26.52 -8.84
N SER A 131 -6.05 26.40 -10.09
CA SER A 131 -7.36 26.93 -10.46
C SER A 131 -8.46 26.09 -9.79
N PRO A 132 -9.46 26.71 -9.13
CA PRO A 132 -10.56 25.97 -8.56
C PRO A 132 -11.40 25.35 -9.69
N PRO A 133 -11.76 24.06 -9.62
CA PRO A 133 -12.73 23.48 -10.55
C PRO A 133 -14.05 24.23 -10.44
N SER A 134 -14.75 24.41 -11.56
CA SER A 134 -16.09 24.98 -11.53
C SER A 134 -17.06 24.01 -10.83
N TYR A 135 -18.22 24.52 -10.40
CA TYR A 135 -19.28 23.64 -9.88
C TYR A 135 -19.70 22.57 -10.89
N ALA A 136 -19.70 22.90 -12.19
CA ALA A 136 -20.00 21.93 -13.25
C ALA A 136 -18.94 20.82 -13.32
N ASP A 137 -17.65 21.18 -13.21
CA ASP A 137 -16.56 20.20 -13.20
C ASP A 137 -16.68 19.26 -12.00
N VAL A 138 -17.03 19.78 -10.82
CA VAL A 138 -17.23 18.96 -9.61
C VAL A 138 -18.43 18.03 -9.74
N VAL A 139 -19.55 18.52 -10.29
CA VAL A 139 -20.74 17.69 -10.53
C VAL A 139 -20.44 16.57 -11.53
N ALA A 140 -19.63 16.84 -12.55
CA ALA A 140 -19.23 15.84 -13.54
C ALA A 140 -18.34 14.71 -12.97
N LEU A 141 -17.79 14.88 -11.75
CA LEU A 141 -17.04 13.83 -11.05
C LEU A 141 -17.92 12.90 -10.20
N LEU A 142 -19.20 13.23 -10.03
CA LEU A 142 -20.14 12.38 -9.29
C LEU A 142 -20.51 11.16 -10.15
N PRO A 143 -20.58 9.95 -9.54
CA PRO A 143 -20.93 8.72 -10.23
C PRO A 143 -22.38 8.70 -10.74
#